data_AF-A0A2E9ZP89-F1
#
_entry.id   AF-A0A2E9ZP89-F1
#
_cell.length_a   1.000
_cell.length_b   1.000
_cell.length_c   1.000
_cell.angle_alpha   90.00
_cell.angle_beta   90.00
_cell.angle_gamma   90.00
#
_symmetry.space_group_name_H-M   'P 1'
#
loop_
_entity.id
_entity.type
_entity.pdbx_description
1 polymer ?
#
loop_
_entity_poly.entity_id
_entity_poly.type
_entity_poly.pdbx_seq_one_letter_code
_entity_poly.pdbx_strand_id
1 'polypeptide(L)'
;MPRVRSIAMNGFLNPPSLQQWQAGYRPMGKLSDAAGKPMSEIYVVLDQREDRINKGFFAVDMNGYNPRNPNATRWVDYPAHYHNNAGGVTLADGHAVIKKWVDPRTSVPIRKGVSIPIFVSSPKNADILWLQHRSAPPKPSRR
;
A
#
# COMPACT_ATOMS: atom_id res chain seq x y z
N MET A 1 16.76 21.20 3.47
CA MET A 1 16.89 19.94 4.22
C MET A 1 17.31 18.84 3.28
N PRO A 2 18.29 17.99 3.64
CA PRO A 2 18.60 16.77 2.90
C PRO A 2 17.39 15.82 2.91
N ARG A 3 17.27 14.98 1.88
CA ARG A 3 16.13 14.07 1.68
C ARG A 3 16.18 12.95 2.73
N VAL A 4 15.29 12.99 3.72
CA VAL A 4 15.10 11.88 4.66
C VAL A 4 14.39 10.78 3.88
N ARG A 5 14.99 9.59 3.76
CA ARG A 5 14.27 8.40 3.25
C ARG A 5 13.10 8.16 4.20
N SER A 6 11.90 8.14 3.66
CA SER A 6 10.70 7.96 4.46
C SER A 6 10.14 6.57 4.29
N ILE A 7 9.95 5.91 5.40
CA ILE A 7 9.41 4.56 5.50
C ILE A 7 8.02 4.68 6.13
N ALA A 8 7.08 3.89 5.63
CA ALA A 8 5.73 3.83 6.18
C ALA A 8 5.29 2.39 6.40
N MET A 9 4.61 2.18 7.52
CA MET A 9 4.06 0.89 7.89
C MET A 9 2.73 0.63 7.17
N ASN A 10 2.44 -0.64 6.88
CA ASN A 10 1.15 -1.06 6.37
C ASN A 10 0.00 -0.57 7.27
N GLY A 11 -0.91 0.24 6.69
CA GLY A 11 -2.06 0.79 7.41
C GLY A 11 -3.09 -0.22 7.90
N PHE A 12 -2.93 -1.52 7.59
CA PHE A 12 -3.77 -2.59 8.12
C PHE A 12 -3.14 -3.33 9.30
N LEU A 13 -1.87 -3.09 9.63
CA LEU A 13 -1.20 -3.66 10.81
C LEU A 13 -1.49 -2.81 12.04
N ASN A 14 -2.30 -3.34 12.95
CA ASN A 14 -2.72 -2.71 14.20
C ASN A 14 -3.20 -1.24 14.07
N PRO A 15 -4.15 -0.92 13.15
CA PRO A 15 -4.61 0.44 12.99
C PRO A 15 -5.47 0.90 14.18
N PRO A 16 -5.36 2.16 14.62
CA PRO A 16 -6.25 2.70 15.66
C PRO A 16 -7.71 2.77 15.18
N SER A 17 -7.93 2.95 13.88
CA SER A 17 -9.22 2.85 13.22
C SER A 17 -9.03 2.60 11.72
N LEU A 18 -9.99 1.91 11.08
CA LEU A 18 -10.04 1.80 9.62
C LEU A 18 -10.83 2.95 9.03
N GLN A 19 -10.35 3.50 7.92
CA GLN A 19 -11.13 4.45 7.14
C GLN A 19 -12.22 3.74 6.33
N GLN A 20 -13.28 4.45 5.92
CA GLN A 20 -14.41 3.86 5.20
C GLN A 20 -13.98 3.10 3.92
N TRP A 21 -13.00 3.61 3.18
CA TRP A 21 -12.43 2.99 1.98
C TRP A 21 -11.51 1.78 2.29
N GLN A 22 -11.24 1.50 3.56
CA GLN A 22 -10.55 0.31 4.07
C GLN A 22 -11.51 -0.69 4.75
N ALA A 23 -12.77 -0.31 4.96
CA ALA A 23 -13.71 -1.03 5.83
C ALA A 23 -14.10 -2.43 5.33
N GLY A 24 -13.87 -2.76 4.06
CA GLY A 24 -14.07 -4.11 3.50
C GLY A 24 -13.03 -5.15 3.92
N TYR A 25 -11.97 -4.73 4.63
CA TYR A 25 -10.78 -5.56 4.89
C TYR A 25 -10.52 -5.73 6.38
N ARG A 26 -9.93 -6.87 6.73
CA ARG A 26 -9.69 -7.21 8.14
C ARG A 26 -8.39 -6.53 8.60
N PRO A 27 -8.45 -5.66 9.62
CA PRO A 27 -7.23 -5.17 10.26
C PRO A 27 -6.55 -6.34 10.97
N MET A 28 -5.22 -6.33 10.98
CA MET A 28 -4.41 -7.40 11.57
C MET A 28 -3.78 -6.89 12.86
N GLY A 29 -4.36 -7.29 14.00
CA GLY A 29 -3.80 -7.04 15.33
C GLY A 29 -2.99 -8.24 15.85
N LYS A 30 -3.25 -9.44 15.33
CA LYS A 30 -2.54 -10.68 15.65
C LYS A 30 -2.36 -11.56 14.41
N LEU A 31 -1.41 -12.49 14.46
CA LEU A 31 -1.07 -13.36 13.31
C LEU A 31 -2.28 -14.15 12.76
N SER A 32 -3.19 -14.61 13.62
CA SER A 32 -4.40 -15.33 13.19
C SER A 32 -5.35 -14.47 12.33
N ASP A 33 -5.21 -13.14 12.35
CA ASP A 33 -6.04 -12.24 11.55
C ASP A 33 -5.71 -12.31 10.06
N ALA A 34 -4.56 -12.88 9.69
CA ALA A 34 -4.17 -13.13 8.31
C ALA A 34 -5.09 -14.09 7.56
N ALA A 35 -5.92 -14.85 8.29
CA ALA A 35 -7.00 -15.67 7.73
C ALA A 35 -6.54 -16.60 6.58
N GLY A 36 -5.38 -17.24 6.75
CA GLY A 36 -4.80 -18.16 5.77
C GLY A 36 -3.91 -17.52 4.69
N LYS A 37 -3.81 -16.19 4.64
CA LYS A 37 -2.80 -15.52 3.80
C LYS A 37 -1.39 -15.78 4.37
N PRO A 38 -0.42 -16.22 3.55
CA PRO A 38 0.97 -16.40 3.98
C PRO A 38 1.60 -15.10 4.50
N MET A 39 2.42 -15.20 5.54
CA MET A 39 3.15 -14.03 6.09
C MET A 39 4.14 -13.43 5.07
N SER A 40 4.66 -14.25 4.16
CA SER A 40 5.48 -13.83 3.01
C SER A 40 4.72 -12.98 1.98
N GLU A 41 3.39 -12.93 2.08
CA GLU A 41 2.55 -12.11 1.20
C GLU A 41 1.95 -10.91 1.93
N ILE A 42 2.39 -10.57 3.13
CA ILE A 42 1.93 -9.37 3.84
C ILE A 42 3.11 -8.45 4.02
N TYR A 43 3.01 -7.23 3.49
CA TYR A 43 4.07 -6.25 3.71
C TYR A 43 3.95 -5.59 5.08
N VAL A 44 5.09 -5.25 5.67
CA VAL A 44 5.18 -4.59 6.98
C VAL A 44 5.53 -3.12 6.80
N VAL A 45 6.68 -2.82 6.18
CA VAL A 45 7.06 -1.45 5.83
C VAL A 45 7.50 -1.34 4.38
N LEU A 46 7.35 -0.15 3.81
CA LEU A 46 7.87 0.18 2.48
C LEU A 46 8.34 1.63 2.39
N ASP A 47 9.15 1.93 1.38
CA ASP A 47 9.56 3.31 1.09
C ASP A 47 8.39 4.14 0.53
N GLN A 48 8.04 5.26 1.17
CA GLN A 48 7.00 6.19 0.74
C GLN A 48 7.61 7.50 0.25
N ARG A 49 7.00 8.09 -0.78
CA ARG A 49 7.45 9.38 -1.33
C ARG A 49 7.16 10.56 -0.39
N GLU A 50 8.02 11.57 -0.40
CA GLU A 50 8.04 12.67 0.56
C GLU A 50 6.83 13.61 0.47
N ASP A 51 6.30 13.81 -0.72
CA ASP A 51 5.18 14.71 -1.03
C ASP A 51 3.80 14.04 -0.86
N ARG A 52 3.78 12.83 -0.28
CA ARG A 52 2.56 12.11 0.09
C ARG A 52 2.53 11.67 1.55
N ILE A 53 3.59 11.85 2.31
CA ILE A 53 3.58 11.55 3.75
C ILE A 53 2.64 12.51 4.45
N ASN A 54 1.53 11.98 4.94
CA ASN A 54 0.50 12.73 5.64
C ASN A 54 0.05 12.08 6.95
N LYS A 55 0.41 10.81 7.17
CA LYS A 55 0.02 9.94 8.28
C LYS A 55 1.19 9.02 8.62
N GLY A 56 1.13 8.38 9.80
CA GLY A 56 2.14 7.42 10.27
C GLY A 56 2.08 6.03 9.61
N PHE A 57 1.34 5.88 8.51
CA PHE A 57 1.15 4.61 7.82
C PHE A 57 0.93 4.84 6.32
N PHE A 58 1.12 3.77 5.54
CA PHE A 58 0.88 3.71 4.11
C PHE A 58 -0.54 3.22 3.83
N ALA A 59 -1.35 4.08 3.22
CA ALA A 59 -2.70 3.81 2.80
C ALA A 59 -2.77 3.16 1.41
N VAL A 60 -3.24 1.91 1.38
CA VAL A 60 -3.66 1.24 0.15
C VAL A 60 -5.17 1.24 0.07
N ASP A 61 -5.74 1.82 -0.99
CA ASP A 61 -7.15 1.66 -1.29
C ASP A 61 -7.40 0.24 -1.80
N MET A 62 -8.33 -0.44 -1.16
CA MET A 62 -8.60 -1.84 -1.44
C MET A 62 -9.85 -2.05 -2.31
N ASN A 63 -10.36 -0.96 -2.90
CA ASN A 63 -11.47 -1.01 -3.85
C ASN A 63 -11.12 -1.91 -5.04
N GLY A 64 -12.07 -2.76 -5.44
CA GLY A 64 -11.90 -3.71 -6.53
C GLY A 64 -10.89 -4.82 -6.30
N TYR A 65 -10.37 -5.02 -5.08
CA TYR A 65 -9.55 -6.21 -4.80
C TYR A 65 -10.40 -7.45 -4.50
N ASN A 66 -11.48 -7.31 -3.71
CA ASN A 66 -12.49 -8.35 -3.50
C ASN A 66 -13.91 -7.75 -3.33
N PRO A 67 -14.86 -7.99 -4.27
CA PRO A 67 -14.71 -8.74 -5.52
C PRO A 67 -13.72 -8.07 -6.48
N ARG A 68 -13.08 -8.87 -7.33
CA ARG A 68 -12.02 -8.40 -8.22
C ARG A 68 -12.59 -7.50 -9.33
N ASN A 69 -12.26 -6.22 -9.28
CA ASN A 69 -12.51 -5.21 -10.30
C ASN A 69 -11.27 -4.33 -10.49
N PRO A 70 -10.33 -4.74 -11.37
CA PRO A 70 -9.10 -3.98 -11.61
C PRO A 70 -9.34 -2.57 -12.15
N ASN A 71 -10.52 -2.23 -12.69
CA ASN A 71 -10.80 -0.87 -13.16
C ASN A 71 -11.01 0.12 -12.01
N ALA A 72 -11.22 -0.36 -10.79
CA ALA A 72 -11.52 0.46 -9.61
C ALA A 72 -10.27 0.91 -8.83
N THR A 73 -9.07 0.53 -9.28
CA THR A 73 -7.81 0.85 -8.60
C THR A 73 -7.53 2.35 -8.62
N ARG A 74 -7.16 2.89 -7.46
CA ARG A 74 -6.79 4.31 -7.27
C ARG A 74 -5.70 4.46 -6.21
N TRP A 75 -4.89 5.50 -6.33
CA TRP A 75 -3.85 5.83 -5.37
C TRP A 75 -4.42 6.58 -4.16
N VAL A 76 -3.92 6.27 -2.97
CA VAL A 76 -4.12 7.10 -1.77
C VAL A 76 -2.75 7.58 -1.32
N ASP A 77 -1.89 6.64 -0.91
CA ASP A 77 -0.47 6.88 -0.78
C ASP A 77 0.30 6.28 -1.95
N TYR A 78 1.47 6.85 -2.21
CA TYR A 78 2.31 6.49 -3.35
C TYR A 78 3.66 6.01 -2.84
N PRO A 79 4.19 4.90 -3.40
CA PRO A 79 5.51 4.44 -3.01
C PRO A 79 6.59 5.40 -3.51
N ALA A 80 7.72 5.40 -2.81
CA ALA A 80 8.93 6.00 -3.33
C ALA A 80 9.46 5.23 -4.52
N HIS A 81 10.05 5.95 -5.46
CA HIS A 81 10.62 5.39 -6.69
C HIS A 81 12.04 5.89 -6.95
N TYR A 82 12.75 6.28 -5.87
CA TYR A 82 14.05 6.94 -5.93
C TYR A 82 15.18 6.08 -6.52
N HIS A 83 15.03 4.75 -6.47
CA HIS A 83 16.08 3.80 -6.84
C HIS A 83 15.68 3.04 -8.10
N ASN A 84 15.90 3.66 -9.28
CA ASN A 84 15.61 3.06 -10.58
C ASN A 84 14.15 2.57 -10.70
N ASN A 85 13.21 3.47 -10.35
CA ASN A 85 11.80 3.16 -10.34
C ASN A 85 11.43 1.99 -9.40
N ALA A 86 12.14 1.86 -8.26
CA ALA A 86 11.90 0.81 -7.28
C ALA A 86 11.93 1.35 -5.84
N GLY A 87 11.39 0.55 -4.92
CA GLY A 87 11.44 0.76 -3.47
C GLY A 87 11.66 -0.55 -2.71
N GLY A 88 12.18 -0.44 -1.50
CA GLY A 88 12.29 -1.56 -0.56
C GLY A 88 10.96 -1.85 0.11
N VAL A 89 10.65 -3.14 0.28
CA VAL A 89 9.46 -3.63 0.98
C VAL A 89 9.87 -4.79 1.88
N THR A 90 9.53 -4.73 3.18
CA THR A 90 9.70 -5.86 4.09
C THR A 90 8.40 -6.63 4.25
N LEU A 91 8.50 -7.93 4.51
CA LEU A 91 7.37 -8.85 4.61
C LEU A 91 7.24 -9.39 6.04
N ALA A 92 6.05 -9.87 6.39
CA ALA A 92 5.73 -10.28 7.76
C ALA A 92 6.44 -11.58 8.19
N ASP A 93 7.01 -12.33 7.24
CA ASP A 93 7.88 -13.49 7.51
C ASP A 93 9.36 -13.11 7.72
N GLY A 94 9.70 -11.82 7.65
CA GLY A 94 11.06 -11.31 7.84
C GLY A 94 11.86 -11.10 6.54
N HIS A 95 11.36 -11.53 5.39
CA HIS A 95 12.04 -11.28 4.11
C HIS A 95 11.90 -9.82 3.67
N ALA A 96 12.82 -9.40 2.80
CA ALA A 96 12.75 -8.11 2.13
C ALA A 96 12.84 -8.30 0.61
N VAL A 97 12.13 -7.46 -0.13
CA VAL A 97 12.14 -7.44 -1.59
C VAL A 97 12.38 -6.03 -2.10
N ILE A 98 13.07 -5.92 -3.23
CA ILE A 98 13.13 -4.68 -4.01
C ILE A 98 12.01 -4.76 -5.03
N LYS A 99 10.95 -3.97 -4.86
CA LYS A 99 9.84 -3.91 -5.81
C LYS A 99 10.13 -2.84 -6.85
N LYS A 100 10.37 -3.25 -8.10
CA LYS A 100 10.35 -2.36 -9.26
C LYS A 100 8.91 -2.02 -9.61
N TRP A 101 8.57 -0.74 -9.65
CA TRP A 101 7.28 -0.23 -10.10
C TRP A 101 7.24 -0.31 -11.62
N VAL A 102 6.17 -0.88 -12.16
CA VAL A 102 6.07 -1.19 -13.59
C VAL A 102 5.07 -0.31 -14.30
N ASP A 103 4.12 0.26 -13.57
CA ASP A 103 3.15 1.19 -14.14
C ASP A 103 3.74 2.61 -14.15
N PRO A 104 3.82 3.29 -15.30
CA PRO A 104 4.36 4.65 -15.37
C PRO A 104 3.56 5.66 -14.54
N ARG A 105 2.30 5.35 -14.20
CA ARG A 105 1.44 6.20 -13.36
C ARG A 105 1.75 6.05 -11.87
N THR A 106 2.63 5.13 -11.48
CA THR A 106 3.13 4.97 -10.10
C THR A 106 4.20 6.01 -9.77
N SER A 107 5.03 6.33 -10.75
CA SER A 107 6.27 7.10 -10.55
C SER A 107 6.17 8.46 -11.21
N VAL A 108 5.10 9.17 -10.85
CA VAL A 108 4.87 10.53 -11.31
C VAL A 108 5.87 11.49 -10.65
N PRO A 109 6.32 12.55 -11.37
CA PRO A 109 7.35 13.45 -10.88
C PRO A 109 7.05 14.04 -9.50
N ILE A 110 8.09 14.15 -8.68
CA ILE A 110 8.02 14.76 -7.36
C ILE A 110 8.33 16.24 -7.47
N ARG A 111 7.43 17.09 -6.98
CA ARG A 111 7.56 18.54 -7.01
C ARG A 111 7.70 19.06 -5.59
N LYS A 112 8.85 19.65 -5.28
CA LYS A 112 9.14 20.17 -3.94
C LYS A 112 8.07 21.16 -3.49
N GLY A 113 7.53 20.96 -2.29
CA GLY A 113 6.50 21.83 -1.70
C GLY A 113 5.08 21.63 -2.25
N VAL A 114 4.89 20.68 -3.17
CA VAL A 114 3.56 20.38 -3.75
C VAL A 114 3.13 19.00 -3.30
N SER A 115 2.01 18.92 -2.58
CA SER A 115 1.40 17.62 -2.26
C SER A 115 0.72 17.01 -3.48
N ILE A 116 0.91 15.71 -3.70
CA ILE A 116 0.17 14.97 -4.73
C ILE A 116 -1.26 14.64 -4.24
N PRO A 117 -2.29 14.71 -5.12
CA PRO A 117 -3.66 14.35 -4.77
C PRO A 117 -3.83 12.89 -4.30
N ILE A 118 -4.91 12.65 -3.56
CA ILE A 118 -5.37 11.34 -3.13
C ILE A 118 -6.59 10.90 -3.94
N PHE A 119 -6.92 9.61 -3.89
CA PHE A 119 -7.99 8.97 -4.66
C PHE A 119 -7.85 9.16 -6.18
N VAL A 120 -6.60 9.24 -6.66
CA VAL A 120 -6.30 9.40 -8.07
C VAL A 120 -6.59 8.08 -8.79
N SER A 121 -7.58 8.10 -9.68
CA SER A 121 -7.93 6.93 -10.49
C SER A 121 -6.72 6.45 -11.30
N SER A 122 -6.40 5.16 -11.18
CA SER A 122 -5.35 4.51 -11.96
C SER A 122 -5.83 3.12 -12.35
N PRO A 123 -6.79 3.01 -13.28
CA PRO A 123 -7.42 1.73 -13.63
C PRO A 123 -6.38 0.71 -14.12
N LYS A 124 -6.51 -0.53 -13.67
CA LYS A 124 -5.66 -1.67 -14.01
C LYS A 124 -4.17 -1.47 -13.66
N ASN A 125 -3.87 -0.64 -12.66
CA ASN A 125 -2.50 -0.38 -12.25
C ASN A 125 -1.91 -1.60 -11.52
N ALA A 126 -0.90 -2.21 -12.13
CA ALA A 126 -0.28 -3.44 -11.63
C ALA A 126 0.43 -3.25 -10.27
N ASP A 127 0.93 -2.05 -9.98
CA ASP A 127 1.59 -1.75 -8.72
C ASP A 127 0.56 -1.59 -7.58
N ILE A 128 -0.59 -0.97 -7.85
CA ILE A 128 -1.72 -0.94 -6.90
C ILE A 128 -2.20 -2.36 -6.61
N LEU A 129 -2.41 -3.17 -7.63
CA LEU A 129 -2.86 -4.56 -7.45
C LEU A 129 -1.85 -5.38 -6.62
N TRP A 130 -0.55 -5.15 -6.84
CA TRP A 130 0.52 -5.80 -6.08
C TRP A 130 0.49 -5.40 -4.60
N LEU A 131 0.28 -4.10 -4.33
CA LEU A 131 0.13 -3.56 -2.98
C LEU A 131 -1.13 -4.09 -2.31
N GLN A 132 -2.30 -4.02 -2.97
CA GLN A 132 -3.57 -4.54 -2.46
C GLN A 132 -3.44 -6.00 -2.03
N HIS A 133 -2.82 -6.83 -2.87
CA HIS A 133 -2.61 -8.23 -2.56
C HIS A 133 -1.76 -8.46 -1.29
N ARG A 134 -0.91 -7.49 -0.94
CA ARG A 134 0.01 -7.56 0.19
C ARG A 134 -0.40 -6.75 1.41
N SER A 135 -1.53 -6.05 1.34
CA SER A 135 -2.00 -5.19 2.43
C SER A 135 -2.68 -5.99 3.54
N ALA A 136 -3.74 -6.70 3.22
CA ALA A 136 -4.58 -7.38 4.19
C ALA A 136 -5.40 -8.50 3.52
N PRO A 137 -5.81 -9.53 4.28
CA PRO A 137 -6.79 -10.49 3.78
C PRO A 137 -8.19 -9.83 3.67
N PRO A 138 -9.03 -10.30 2.73
CA PRO A 138 -10.43 -9.89 2.69
C PRO A 138 -11.15 -10.28 3.98
N LYS A 139 -12.18 -9.52 4.38
CA LYS A 139 -13.08 -9.97 5.44
C LYS A 139 -13.78 -11.26 4.99
N PRO A 140 -14.00 -12.24 5.89
CA PRO A 140 -14.86 -13.37 5.61
C PRO A 140 -16.25 -12.86 5.19
N SER A 141 -16.89 -13.51 4.22
CA SER A 141 -18.32 -13.30 3.99
C SER A 141 -19.06 -13.60 5.29
N ARG A 142 -19.91 -12.69 5.76
CA ARG A 142 -20.86 -13.03 6.82
C ARG A 142 -21.69 -14.21 6.31
N ARG A 143 -21.60 -15.34 7.02
CA ARG A 143 -22.60 -16.41 6.92
C ARG A 143 -23.89 -15.94 7.56
#